data_AF-A0A2N1XRA2-F1
#
_entry.id   AF-A0A2N1XRA2-F1
#
_cell.length_a   1.000
_cell.length_b   1.000
_cell.length_c   1.000
_cell.angle_alpha   90.00
_cell.angle_beta   90.00
_cell.angle_gamma   90.00
#
_symmetry.space_group_name_H-M   'P 1'
#
loop_
_entity.id
_entity.type
_entity.pdbx_description
1 polymer ?
#
loop_
_entity_poly.entity_id
_entity_poly.type
_entity_poly.pdbx_seq_one_letter_code
_entity_poly.pdbx_strand_id
1 'polypeptide(L)'
;MPEAEHRFRLFKLARLKAHYGGPFLVEGEALRPFYRALDNHVMAMLIDVPYPDDRTACVALPFLGRTGYFPVGLARIAKRADAMIIPFYTFESRAGGHVRFHEPVPVQDMNETEITAHLVALLESHILQDPQMWWLWQALPLFWRQD
;
A
#
# COMPACT_ATOMS: atom_id res chain seq x y z
N MET A 1 21.78 2.49 5.30
CA MET A 1 20.81 2.31 6.41
C MET A 1 21.57 1.94 7.69
N PRO A 2 21.25 2.54 8.85
CA PRO A 2 21.87 2.19 10.13
C PRO A 2 21.69 0.71 10.50
N GLU A 3 22.67 0.13 11.20
CA GLU A 3 22.68 -1.30 11.55
C GLU A 3 21.49 -1.70 12.45
N ALA A 4 21.15 -0.86 13.44
CA ALA A 4 20.03 -1.12 14.34
C ALA A 4 18.69 -1.19 13.58
N GLU A 5 18.50 -0.30 12.60
CA GLU A 5 17.31 -0.29 11.75
C GLU A 5 17.26 -1.54 10.86
N HIS A 6 18.39 -1.94 10.28
CA HIS A 6 18.49 -3.18 9.50
C HIS A 6 18.06 -4.41 10.33
N ARG A 7 18.60 -4.56 11.56
CA ARG A 7 18.24 -5.65 12.48
C ARG A 7 16.75 -5.64 12.83
N PHE A 8 16.20 -4.46 13.12
CA PHE A 8 14.77 -4.32 13.43
C PHE A 8 13.88 -4.72 12.25
N ARG A 9 14.21 -4.29 11.02
CA ARG A 9 13.46 -4.65 9.82
C ARG A 9 13.47 -6.17 9.56
N LEU A 10 14.62 -6.83 9.75
CA LEU A 10 14.71 -8.30 9.65
C LEU A 10 13.87 -9.01 10.70
N PHE A 11 13.92 -8.54 11.96
CA PHE A 11 13.06 -9.06 13.02
C PHE A 11 11.56 -8.89 12.70
N LYS A 12 11.15 -7.70 12.23
CA LYS A 12 9.78 -7.42 11.82
C LYS A 12 9.34 -8.34 10.68
N LEU A 13 10.17 -8.50 9.65
CA LEU A 13 9.88 -9.38 8.52
C LEU A 13 9.71 -10.84 8.95
N ALA A 14 10.58 -11.35 9.83
CA ALA A 14 10.47 -12.71 10.36
C ALA A 14 9.16 -12.90 11.14
N ARG A 15 8.77 -11.91 11.95
CA ARG A 15 7.48 -11.91 12.66
C ARG A 15 6.30 -11.90 11.69
N LEU A 16 6.30 -11.02 10.69
CA LEU A 16 5.22 -10.97 9.70
C LEU A 16 5.06 -12.31 8.97
N LYS A 17 6.17 -12.91 8.51
CA LYS A 17 6.17 -14.24 7.86
C LYS A 17 5.57 -15.34 8.75
N ALA A 18 5.88 -15.33 10.05
CA ALA A 18 5.36 -16.32 10.99
C ALA A 18 3.85 -16.19 11.25
N HIS A 19 3.25 -15.01 11.02
CA HIS A 19 1.85 -14.76 11.37
C HIS A 19 0.92 -14.64 10.14
N TYR A 20 1.44 -14.26 8.97
CA TYR A 20 0.62 -14.02 7.78
C TYR A 20 0.30 -15.29 6.99
N GLY A 21 0.96 -16.43 7.30
CA GLY A 21 0.59 -17.76 6.80
C GLY A 21 0.73 -18.01 5.29
N GLY A 22 0.96 -16.98 4.48
CA GLY A 22 1.09 -17.02 3.03
C GLY A 22 2.46 -16.59 2.51
N PRO A 23 2.73 -16.81 1.21
CA PRO A 23 3.97 -16.38 0.59
C PRO A 23 4.07 -14.85 0.54
N PHE A 24 5.28 -14.33 0.76
CA PHE A 24 5.61 -12.95 0.46
C PHE A 24 5.99 -12.88 -1.01
N LEU A 25 5.16 -12.19 -1.80
CA LEU A 25 5.42 -12.02 -3.22
C LEU A 25 6.25 -10.75 -3.43
N VAL A 26 7.34 -10.86 -4.18
CA VAL A 26 8.29 -9.77 -4.42
C VAL A 26 8.10 -9.26 -5.84
N GLU A 27 8.11 -7.94 -6.00
CA GLU A 27 8.03 -7.28 -7.30
C GLU A 27 9.24 -7.62 -8.18
N GLY A 28 9.04 -7.79 -9.48
CA GLY A 28 10.05 -8.26 -10.44
C GLY A 28 9.99 -9.77 -10.74
N GLU A 29 9.24 -10.53 -9.96
CA GLU A 29 8.87 -11.91 -10.30
C GLU A 29 7.62 -11.96 -11.20
N ALA A 30 7.35 -13.13 -11.81
CA ALA A 30 6.19 -13.30 -12.68
C ALA A 30 4.90 -12.89 -11.96
N LEU A 31 3.99 -12.16 -12.63
CA LEU A 31 2.73 -11.70 -12.03
C LEU A 31 1.68 -12.82 -11.82
N ARG A 32 1.87 -13.99 -12.45
CA ARG A 32 0.92 -15.12 -12.40
C ARG A 32 0.63 -15.68 -11.00
N PRO A 33 1.59 -15.79 -10.06
CA PRO A 33 1.34 -16.25 -8.70
C PRO A 33 0.38 -15.35 -7.92
N PHE A 34 0.37 -14.03 -8.16
CA PHE A 34 -0.57 -13.11 -7.51
C PHE A 34 -2.03 -13.50 -7.81
N TYR A 35 -2.35 -13.72 -9.09
CA TYR A 35 -3.71 -14.08 -9.51
C TYR A 35 -4.15 -15.44 -8.93
N ARG A 36 -3.27 -16.45 -8.98
CA ARG A 36 -3.57 -17.77 -8.40
C ARG A 36 -3.74 -17.73 -6.87
N ALA A 37 -3.00 -16.85 -6.20
CA ALA A 37 -3.13 -16.68 -4.75
C ALA A 37 -4.49 -16.06 -4.40
N LEU A 38 -4.96 -15.08 -5.17
CA LEU A 38 -6.26 -14.43 -4.95
C LEU A 38 -7.46 -15.38 -5.10
N ASP A 39 -7.35 -16.44 -5.88
CA ASP A 39 -8.41 -17.46 -6.00
C ASP A 39 -8.70 -18.18 -4.66
N ASN A 40 -7.73 -18.24 -3.75
CA ASN A 40 -7.81 -19.03 -2.51
C ASN A 40 -7.46 -18.26 -1.24
N HIS A 41 -6.89 -17.07 -1.35
CA HIS A 41 -6.33 -16.31 -0.24
C HIS A 41 -6.64 -14.82 -0.35
N VAL A 42 -6.72 -14.16 0.80
CA VAL A 42 -6.70 -12.70 0.89
C VAL A 42 -5.26 -12.22 0.73
N MET A 43 -5.08 -11.14 -0.03
CA MET A 43 -3.80 -10.49 -0.23
C MET A 43 -3.82 -9.12 0.43
N ALA A 44 -2.81 -8.84 1.27
CA ALA A 44 -2.56 -7.50 1.81
C ALA A 44 -1.45 -6.83 1.00
N MET A 45 -1.69 -5.59 0.58
CA MET A 45 -0.73 -4.78 -0.16
C MET A 45 -0.66 -3.38 0.44
N LEU A 46 0.54 -2.81 0.50
CA LEU A 46 0.76 -1.43 0.91
C LEU A 46 0.69 -0.52 -0.32
N ILE A 47 -0.05 0.57 -0.23
CA ILE A 47 -0.23 1.53 -1.33
C ILE A 47 0.65 2.78 -1.17
N ASP A 48 1.19 2.99 0.02
CA ASP A 48 1.96 4.16 0.41
C ASP A 48 3.47 3.90 0.37
N VAL A 49 3.94 3.04 -0.55
CA VAL A 49 5.37 2.81 -0.75
C VAL A 49 5.81 3.52 -2.04
N PRO A 50 6.66 4.55 -1.98
CA PRO A 50 7.06 5.33 -3.16
C PRO A 50 8.07 4.56 -4.03
N TYR A 51 7.96 4.70 -5.35
CA TYR A 51 8.86 4.06 -6.33
C TYR A 51 9.73 5.13 -7.00
N PRO A 52 10.89 5.48 -6.41
CA PRO A 52 11.69 6.62 -6.87
C PRO A 52 12.31 6.39 -8.25
N ASP A 53 12.76 5.17 -8.53
CA ASP A 53 13.59 4.84 -9.70
C ASP A 53 12.79 4.37 -10.93
N ASP A 54 11.58 3.82 -10.72
CA ASP A 54 10.68 3.40 -11.81
C ASP A 54 9.26 3.92 -11.56
N ARG A 55 8.92 4.98 -12.31
CA ARG A 55 7.59 5.62 -12.26
C ARG A 55 6.71 5.25 -13.45
N THR A 56 7.15 4.34 -14.32
CA THR A 56 6.38 3.93 -15.51
C THR A 56 5.07 3.23 -15.15
N ALA A 57 5.00 2.67 -13.93
CA ALA A 57 3.82 2.05 -13.35
C ALA A 57 3.15 2.91 -12.26
N CYS A 58 3.36 4.24 -12.26
CA CYS A 58 2.74 5.16 -11.31
C CYS A 58 1.70 6.08 -11.97
N VAL A 59 0.74 6.56 -11.17
CA VAL A 59 -0.18 7.65 -11.53
C VAL A 59 0.12 8.89 -10.69
N ALA A 60 -0.03 10.05 -11.32
CA ALA A 60 0.08 11.35 -10.66
C ALA A 60 -1.27 11.72 -10.02
N LEU A 61 -1.28 11.97 -8.71
CA LEU A 61 -2.47 12.26 -7.92
C LEU A 61 -2.21 13.42 -6.95
N PRO A 62 -3.25 14.20 -6.59
CA PRO A 62 -3.15 15.11 -5.45
C PRO A 62 -2.83 14.35 -4.17
N PHE A 63 -1.83 14.81 -3.43
CA PHE A 63 -1.44 14.26 -2.14
C PHE A 63 -0.66 15.29 -1.32
N LEU A 64 -1.19 15.64 -0.14
CA LEU A 64 -0.64 16.58 0.82
C LEU A 64 -0.28 17.93 0.17
N GLY A 65 -1.20 18.44 -0.65
CA GLY A 65 -1.09 19.73 -1.32
C GLY A 65 -0.11 19.79 -2.50
N ARG A 66 0.44 18.66 -2.93
CA ARG A 66 1.32 18.55 -4.12
C ARG A 66 0.91 17.37 -4.99
N THR A 67 1.50 17.26 -6.16
CA THR A 67 1.37 16.06 -6.99
C THR A 67 2.28 14.95 -6.46
N GLY A 68 1.67 13.88 -5.96
CA GLY A 68 2.33 12.63 -5.59
C GLY A 68 2.23 11.58 -6.70
N TYR A 69 3.17 10.65 -6.73
CA TYR A 69 3.20 9.52 -7.67
C TYR A 69 3.01 8.21 -6.92
N PHE A 70 1.96 7.47 -7.27
CA PHE A 70 1.55 6.25 -6.57
C PHE A 70 1.51 5.06 -7.51
N PRO A 71 1.96 3.87 -7.08
CA PRO A 71 1.96 2.67 -7.90
C PRO A 71 0.53 2.21 -8.20
N VAL A 72 0.23 1.91 -9.47
CA VAL A 72 -1.08 1.36 -9.88
C VAL A 72 -1.16 -0.16 -9.83
N GLY A 73 -0.09 -0.84 -9.38
CA GLY A 73 0.01 -2.30 -9.40
C GLY A 73 -1.15 -3.00 -8.69
N LEU A 74 -1.56 -2.50 -7.51
CA LEU A 74 -2.70 -3.04 -6.77
C LEU A 74 -3.99 -2.95 -7.59
N ALA A 75 -4.29 -1.77 -8.15
CA ALA A 75 -5.50 -1.57 -8.93
C ALA A 75 -5.53 -2.45 -10.19
N ARG A 76 -4.37 -2.62 -10.87
CA ARG A 76 -4.21 -3.53 -12.01
C ARG A 76 -4.48 -4.99 -11.62
N ILE A 77 -3.91 -5.45 -10.50
CA ILE A 77 -4.10 -6.82 -10.01
C ILE A 77 -5.57 -7.05 -9.70
N ALA A 78 -6.19 -6.14 -8.94
CA ALA A 78 -7.58 -6.25 -8.51
C ALA A 78 -8.54 -6.26 -9.71
N LYS A 79 -8.40 -5.33 -10.66
CA LYS A 79 -9.22 -5.31 -11.88
C LYS A 79 -9.08 -6.59 -12.71
N ARG A 80 -7.86 -7.08 -12.88
CA ARG A 80 -7.61 -8.28 -13.69
C ARG A 80 -8.13 -9.55 -13.03
N ALA A 81 -8.11 -9.61 -11.70
CA ALA A 81 -8.62 -10.73 -10.92
C ALA A 81 -10.13 -10.63 -10.65
N ASP A 82 -10.78 -9.53 -11.05
CA ASP A 82 -12.13 -9.16 -10.58
C ASP A 82 -12.27 -9.23 -9.05
N ALA A 83 -11.21 -8.80 -8.36
CA ALA A 83 -11.11 -8.88 -6.91
C ALA A 83 -11.59 -7.58 -6.26
N MET A 84 -12.40 -7.73 -5.22
CA MET A 84 -12.84 -6.62 -4.37
C MET A 84 -11.68 -6.11 -3.52
N ILE A 85 -11.55 -4.79 -3.40
CA ILE A 85 -10.56 -4.16 -2.52
C ILE A 85 -11.25 -3.75 -1.22
N ILE A 86 -10.72 -4.16 -0.08
CA ILE A 86 -11.18 -3.69 1.24
C ILE A 86 -10.05 -2.85 1.85
N PRO A 87 -10.12 -1.51 1.84
CA PRO A 87 -9.12 -0.67 2.45
C PRO A 87 -9.14 -0.87 3.96
N PHE A 88 -7.96 -0.90 4.57
CA PHE A 88 -7.85 -0.90 6.03
C PHE A 88 -6.70 -0.01 6.49
N TYR A 89 -6.82 0.46 7.72
CA TYR A 89 -5.84 1.30 8.37
C TYR A 89 -5.46 0.73 9.73
N THR A 90 -4.17 0.66 10.03
CA THR A 90 -3.64 0.22 11.32
C THR A 90 -3.20 1.41 12.15
N PHE A 91 -3.59 1.45 13.41
CA PHE A 91 -3.21 2.51 14.35
C PHE A 91 -2.97 1.96 15.74
N GLU A 92 -2.22 2.71 16.56
CA GLU A 92 -1.93 2.33 17.94
C GLU A 92 -2.72 3.20 18.91
N SER A 93 -3.16 2.59 20.01
CA SER A 93 -3.73 3.28 21.16
C SER A 93 -3.11 2.77 22.45
N ARG A 94 -3.51 3.33 23.60
CA ARG A 94 -3.12 2.81 24.93
C ARG A 94 -3.53 1.34 25.13
N ALA A 95 -4.55 0.86 24.41
CA ALA A 95 -5.02 -0.52 24.47
C ALA A 95 -4.27 -1.47 23.51
N GLY A 96 -3.35 -0.97 22.70
CA GLY A 96 -2.57 -1.74 21.73
C GLY A 96 -2.85 -1.36 20.27
N GLY A 97 -2.50 -2.28 19.36
CA GLY A 97 -2.71 -2.11 17.93
C GLY A 97 -4.15 -2.39 17.51
N HIS A 98 -4.67 -1.55 16.63
CA HIS A 98 -6.03 -1.63 16.10
C HIS A 98 -6.01 -1.62 14.58
N VAL A 99 -7.07 -2.20 13.99
CA VAL A 99 -7.32 -2.16 12.56
C VAL A 99 -8.74 -1.62 12.34
N ARG A 100 -8.87 -0.66 11.42
CA ARG A 100 -10.15 -0.17 10.93
C ARG A 100 -10.29 -0.53 9.46
N PHE A 101 -11.33 -1.29 9.13
CA PHE A 101 -11.72 -1.56 7.74
C PHE A 101 -12.67 -0.48 7.23
N HIS A 102 -12.57 -0.18 5.95
CA HIS A 102 -13.48 0.69 5.23
C HIS A 102 -14.43 -0.11 4.36
N GLU A 103 -15.43 0.58 3.81
CA GLU A 103 -16.32 0.00 2.82
C GLU A 103 -15.54 -0.58 1.64
N PRO A 104 -15.97 -1.74 1.11
CA PRO A 104 -15.33 -2.31 -0.05
C PRO A 104 -15.43 -1.40 -1.27
N VAL A 105 -14.33 -1.35 -2.05
CA VAL A 105 -14.24 -0.58 -3.29
C VAL A 105 -14.50 -1.53 -4.47
N PRO A 106 -15.63 -1.41 -5.19
CA PRO A 106 -15.89 -2.20 -6.38
C PRO A 106 -14.98 -1.76 -7.52
N VAL A 107 -14.30 -2.72 -8.15
CA VAL A 107 -13.29 -2.42 -9.19
C VAL A 107 -13.86 -2.37 -10.61
N GLN A 108 -15.07 -2.88 -10.84
CA GLN A 108 -15.65 -2.98 -12.18
C GLN A 108 -16.02 -1.63 -12.79
N ASP A 109 -16.51 -0.70 -11.96
CA ASP A 109 -17.02 0.60 -12.42
C ASP A 109 -15.94 1.69 -12.50
N MET A 110 -14.69 1.36 -12.18
CA MET A 110 -13.58 2.31 -12.07
C MET A 110 -12.37 1.83 -12.88
N ASN A 111 -11.66 2.73 -13.52
CA ASN A 111 -10.34 2.45 -14.09
C ASN A 111 -9.25 2.41 -12.99
N GLU A 112 -8.05 1.93 -13.32
CA GLU A 112 -6.97 1.76 -12.34
C GLU A 112 -6.56 3.07 -11.66
N THR A 113 -6.58 4.18 -12.40
CA THR A 113 -6.28 5.52 -11.89
C THR A 113 -7.33 5.97 -10.88
N GLU A 114 -8.62 5.76 -11.19
CA GLU A 114 -9.73 6.11 -10.29
C GLU A 114 -9.68 5.30 -9.00
N ILE A 115 -9.42 3.99 -9.09
CA ILE A 115 -9.25 3.12 -7.92
C ILE A 115 -8.10 3.65 -7.06
N THR A 116 -6.95 3.93 -7.68
CA THR A 116 -5.77 4.41 -6.95
C THR A 116 -6.04 5.78 -6.32
N ALA A 117 -6.72 6.68 -7.04
CA ALA A 117 -7.13 7.99 -6.53
C ALA A 117 -8.04 7.87 -5.30
N HIS A 118 -9.02 6.97 -5.33
CA HIS A 118 -9.90 6.72 -4.19
C HIS A 118 -9.13 6.24 -2.95
N LEU A 119 -8.22 5.28 -3.14
CA LEU A 119 -7.40 4.75 -2.06
C LEU A 119 -6.42 5.79 -1.48
N VAL A 120 -5.83 6.62 -2.34
CA VAL A 120 -4.92 7.71 -1.93
C VAL A 120 -5.68 8.81 -1.20
N ALA A 121 -6.87 9.20 -1.65
CA ALA A 121 -7.71 10.17 -0.96
C ALA A 121 -8.09 9.67 0.45
N LEU A 122 -8.39 8.38 0.58
CA LEU A 122 -8.66 7.77 1.89
C LEU A 122 -7.42 7.81 2.79
N LEU A 123 -6.25 7.43 2.28
CA LEU A 123 -4.97 7.53 2.99
C LEU A 123 -4.71 8.97 3.45
N GLU A 124 -4.83 9.95 2.55
CA GLU A 124 -4.63 11.36 2.87
C GLU A 124 -5.58 11.82 3.97
N SER A 125 -6.85 11.41 3.93
CA SER A 125 -7.82 11.76 4.97
C SER A 125 -7.40 11.26 6.36
N HIS A 126 -6.83 10.06 6.48
CA HIS A 126 -6.32 9.53 7.75
C HIS A 126 -5.06 10.24 8.21
N ILE A 127 -4.14 10.55 7.28
CA ILE A 127 -2.93 11.32 7.58
C ILE A 127 -3.32 12.70 8.13
N LEU A 128 -4.30 13.37 7.53
CA LEU A 128 -4.75 14.69 7.98
C LEU A 128 -5.48 14.64 9.33
N GLN A 129 -6.19 13.54 9.62
CA GLN A 129 -6.85 13.33 10.91
C GLN A 129 -5.87 13.07 12.05
N ASP A 130 -4.83 12.25 11.81
CA ASP A 130 -3.82 11.92 12.82
C ASP A 130 -2.41 11.80 12.20
N PRO A 131 -1.72 12.92 11.95
CA PRO A 131 -0.44 12.93 11.22
C PRO A 131 0.63 12.03 11.81
N GLN A 132 0.70 11.92 13.14
CA GLN A 132 1.72 11.11 13.84
C GLN A 132 1.61 9.60 13.56
N MET A 133 0.44 9.12 13.11
CA MET A 133 0.23 7.69 12.86
C MET A 133 0.77 7.25 11.49
N TRP A 134 1.09 8.18 10.60
CA TRP A 134 1.74 7.84 9.34
C TRP A 134 3.25 7.78 9.49
N TRP A 135 3.85 6.60 9.31
CA TRP A 135 5.27 6.38 9.61
C TRP A 135 6.22 6.79 8.48
N LEU A 136 5.69 7.16 7.32
CA LEU A 136 6.48 7.42 6.10
C LEU A 136 6.77 8.90 5.84
N TRP A 137 6.68 9.76 6.86
CA TRP A 137 7.06 11.17 6.74
C TRP A 137 8.46 11.40 6.16
N GLN A 138 9.45 10.60 6.57
CA GLN A 138 10.82 10.71 6.04
C GLN A 138 10.90 10.33 4.56
N ALA A 139 9.98 9.50 4.08
CA ALA A 139 9.89 9.07 2.69
C ALA A 139 8.97 9.98 1.86
N LEU A 140 8.25 10.93 2.46
CA LEU A 140 7.33 11.85 1.76
C LEU A 140 7.97 12.51 0.52
N PRO A 141 9.23 13.00 0.55
CA PRO A 141 9.85 13.58 -0.64
C PRO A 141 9.97 12.63 -1.83
N LEU A 142 9.99 11.31 -1.60
CA LEU A 142 10.09 10.30 -2.66
C LEU A 142 8.79 10.17 -3.47
N PHE A 143 7.66 10.58 -2.91
CA PHE A 143 6.39 10.63 -3.64
C PHE A 143 6.32 11.78 -4.63
N TRP A 144 7.09 12.84 -4.42
CA TRP A 144 7.09 14.01 -5.29
C TRP A 144 8.08 13.83 -6.45
N ARG A 145 7.95 14.62 -7.51
CA ARG A 145 9.07 14.78 -8.46
C ARG A 145 10.19 15.53 -7.75
N GLN A 146 11.39 14.98 -7.82
CA GLN A 146 12.60 15.80 -7.70
C GLN A 146 12.90 16.24 -9.13
N ASP A 147 12.74 17.53 -9.39
CA ASP A 147 13.30 18.16 -10.59
C ASP A 147 14.81 18.33 -10.42
#